data_AF-A0A0G3WK76-F1
#
_entry.id   AF-A0A0G3WK76-F1
#
_cell.length_a   1.000
_cell.length_b   1.000
_cell.length_c   1.000
_cell.angle_alpha   90.00
_cell.angle_beta   90.00
_cell.angle_gamma   90.00
#
_symmetry.space_group_name_H-M   'P 1'
#
loop_
_entity.id
_entity.type
_entity.pdbx_description
1 polymer ?
#
loop_
_entity_poly.entity_id
_entity_poly.type
_entity_poly.pdbx_seq_one_letter_code
_entity_poly.pdbx_strand_id
1 'polypeptide(L)' 'MRRKGYNVLNPANINAKGNGDAFIRALNLLFKADAIYLLKDWASSNGAFIERHIAIYLNKEVLYED' A
#
# COMPACT_ATOMS: atom_id res chain seq x y z
N MET A 1 5.36 2.52 11.29
CA MET A 1 6.44 2.38 10.28
C MET A 1 7.53 3.46 10.36
N ARG A 2 7.24 4.77 10.34
CA ARG A 2 8.30 5.81 10.47
C ARG A 2 9.18 5.65 11.72
N ARG A 3 8.58 5.38 12.89
CA ARG A 3 9.29 5.08 14.14
C ARG A 3 10.13 3.79 14.10
N LYS A 4 9.85 2.88 13.16
CA LYS A 4 10.61 1.65 12.91
C LYS A 4 11.75 1.86 11.88
N GLY A 5 12.02 3.10 11.45
CA GLY A 5 13.10 3.44 10.52
C GLY A 5 12.72 3.46 9.03
N TYR A 6 11.47 3.18 8.68
CA TYR A 6 11.02 3.15 7.28
C TYR A 6 10.73 4.53 6.71
N ASN A 7 11.09 4.76 5.45
CA ASN A 7 10.57 5.86 4.66
C ASN A 7 9.15 5.55 4.18
N VAL A 8 8.15 6.16 4.82
CA VAL A 8 6.73 5.82 4.57
C VAL A 8 6.15 6.67 3.45
N LEU A 9 5.78 6.00 2.36
CA LEU A 9 4.97 6.55 1.26
C LEU A 9 3.49 6.35 1.61
N ASN A 10 2.77 7.42 1.96
CA ASN A 10 1.33 7.32 2.28
C ASN A 10 0.47 7.91 1.15
N PRO A 11 -0.33 7.11 0.44
CA PRO A 11 -1.22 7.60 -0.61
C PRO A 11 -2.32 8.54 -0.09
N ALA A 12 -2.71 8.46 1.19
CA ALA A 12 -3.78 9.30 1.77
C ALA A 12 -3.37 10.77 2.00
N ASN A 13 -2.07 11.08 2.03
CA ASN A 13 -1.58 12.45 2.18
C ASN A 13 -1.60 13.26 0.87
N ILE A 14 -2.04 12.64 -0.23
CA ILE A 14 -2.09 13.26 -1.55
C ILE A 14 -3.55 13.63 -1.80
N ASN A 15 -3.89 14.92 -1.66
CA ASN A 15 -5.23 15.47 -1.87
C ASN A 15 -5.87 14.93 -3.16
N ALA A 16 -6.85 14.03 -3.01
CA ALA A 16 -7.41 13.23 -4.08
C ALA A 16 -8.85 13.62 -4.40
N LYS A 17 -9.16 13.90 -5.66
CA LYS A 17 -10.55 14.02 -6.16
C LYS A 17 -11.01 12.67 -6.73
N GLY A 18 -11.54 11.77 -5.88
CA GLY A 18 -12.22 10.54 -6.32
C GLY A 18 -11.46 9.21 -6.11
N ASN A 19 -12.21 8.10 -6.12
CA ASN A 19 -11.76 6.76 -5.70
C ASN A 19 -10.85 6.03 -6.70
N GLY A 20 -11.14 6.04 -8.02
CA GLY A 20 -10.29 5.36 -9.01
C GLY A 20 -8.87 5.96 -9.08
N ASP A 21 -8.83 7.27 -8.89
CA ASP A 21 -7.66 8.10 -8.77
C ASP A 21 -6.75 7.69 -7.59
N ALA A 22 -7.36 7.30 -6.46
CA ALA A 22 -6.64 6.87 -5.26
C ALA A 22 -5.94 5.52 -5.45
N PHE A 23 -6.61 4.56 -6.11
CA PHE A 23 -6.05 3.23 -6.37
C PHE A 23 -4.85 3.27 -7.31
N ILE A 24 -4.95 3.99 -8.43
CA ILE A 24 -3.82 4.15 -9.37
C ILE A 24 -2.60 4.77 -8.68
N ARG A 25 -2.82 5.75 -7.79
CA ARG A 25 -1.73 6.35 -7.01
C ARG A 25 -1.11 5.38 -6.02
N ALA A 26 -1.92 4.58 -5.33
CA ALA A 26 -1.41 3.55 -4.43
C ALA A 26 -0.54 2.53 -5.18
N LEU A 27 -0.95 2.11 -6.39
CA LEU A 27 -0.12 1.28 -7.25
C LEU A 27 1.18 1.97 -7.66
N ASN A 28 1.15 3.24 -8.06
CA ASN A 28 2.36 4.00 -8.40
C ASN A 28 3.35 4.11 -7.23
N LEU A 29 2.85 4.21 -6.00
CA LEU A 29 3.69 4.18 -4.80
C LEU A 29 4.20 2.76 -4.53
N LEU A 30 3.36 1.74 -4.68
CA LEU A 30 3.73 0.34 -4.51
C LEU A 30 4.88 -0.05 -5.45
N PHE A 31 4.84 0.37 -6.72
CA PHE A 31 5.94 0.10 -7.67
C PHE A 31 7.28 0.66 -7.19
N LYS A 32 7.28 1.81 -6.49
CA LYS A 32 8.48 2.48 -5.97
C LYS A 32 8.91 2.01 -4.58
N ALA A 33 8.01 1.37 -3.83
CA ALA A 33 8.28 0.91 -2.48
C ALA A 33 8.97 -0.46 -2.48
N ASP A 34 9.82 -0.71 -1.48
CA ASP A 34 10.43 -2.03 -1.27
C ASP A 34 9.47 -3.00 -0.57
N ALA A 35 8.55 -2.45 0.23
CA ALA A 35 7.60 -3.19 1.04
C ALA A 35 6.22 -2.50 1.08
N ILE A 36 5.16 -3.29 1.28
CA ILE A 36 3.82 -2.81 1.64
C ILE A 36 3.48 -3.19 3.07
N TYR A 37 2.81 -2.29 3.79
CA TYR A 37 2.29 -2.55 5.13
C TYR A 37 0.76 -2.54 5.11
N LEU A 38 0.15 -3.66 5.48
CA LEU A 38 -1.29 -3.89 5.42
C LEU A 38 -1.91 -3.83 6.83
N LEU A 39 -2.98 -3.05 6.97
CA LEU A 39 -3.75 -2.96 8.23
C LEU A 39 -4.52 -4.25 8.51
N LYS A 40 -4.94 -4.48 9.75
CA LYS A 40 -5.55 -5.75 10.19
C LYS A 40 -6.76 -6.21 9.35
N ASP A 41 -7.51 -5.28 8.78
CA ASP A 41 -8.71 -5.51 7.98
C ASP A 41 -8.45 -5.49 6.46
N TRP A 42 -7.18 -5.52 6.01
CA TRP A 42 -6.80 -5.42 4.59
C TRP A 42 -7.57 -6.39 3.68
N ALA A 43 -7.87 -7.59 4.17
CA ALA A 43 -8.56 -8.62 3.39
C ALA A 43 -10.01 -8.24 3.03
N SER A 44 -10.62 -7.32 3.78
CA SER A 44 -11.97 -6.81 3.50
C SER A 44 -11.98 -5.63 2.52
N SER A 45 -10.81 -5.02 2.25
CA SER A 45 -10.67 -3.92 1.29
C SER A 45 -10.25 -4.47 -0.07
N ASN A 46 -11.10 -4.29 -1.09
CA ASN A 46 -10.77 -4.69 -2.45
C ASN A 46 -9.43 -4.10 -2.94
N GLY A 47 -9.14 -2.85 -2.58
CA GLY A 47 -7.89 -2.18 -2.96
C GLY A 47 -6.67 -2.84 -2.31
N ALA A 48 -6.70 -2.99 -0.98
CA ALA A 48 -5.58 -3.58 -0.23
C ALA A 48 -5.38 -5.06 -0.57
N PHE A 49 -6.47 -5.79 -0.84
CA PHE A 49 -6.41 -7.17 -1.32
C PHE A 49 -5.69 -7.29 -2.67
N ILE A 50 -6.02 -6.42 -3.63
CA ILE A 50 -5.36 -6.41 -4.95
C ILE A 50 -3.89 -5.97 -4.81
N GLU A 51 -3.63 -4.91 -4.04
CA GLU A 51 -2.27 -4.41 -3.78
C GLU A 51 -1.35 -5.48 -3.18
N ARG A 52 -1.85 -6.30 -2.25
CA ARG A 52 -1.11 -7.46 -1.73
C ARG A 52 -0.69 -8.43 -2.84
N HIS A 53 -1.61 -8.80 -3.71
CA HIS A 53 -1.34 -9.76 -4.79
C HIS A 53 -0.30 -9.21 -5.77
N ILE A 54 -0.39 -7.91 -6.10
CA ILE A 54 0.60 -7.23 -6.92
C ILE A 54 1.96 -7.18 -6.21
N ALA A 55 1.99 -6.87 -4.91
CA ALA A 55 3.23 -6.85 -4.14
C ALA A 55 3.94 -8.21 -4.17
N ILE A 56 3.20 -9.30 -3.97
CA ILE A 56 3.72 -10.67 -4.04
C ILE A 56 4.24 -10.99 -5.45
N TYR A 57 3.46 -10.64 -6.48
CA TYR A 57 3.88 -10.86 -7.87
C TYR A 57 5.19 -10.13 -8.21
N LEU A 58 5.39 -8.93 -7.66
CA LEU A 58 6.60 -8.12 -7.82
C LEU A 58 7.73 -8.51 -6.86
N ASN A 59 7.57 -9.58 -6.07
CA ASN A 59 8.52 -10.04 -5.06
C ASN A 59 8.91 -8.96 -4.03
N LYS A 60 7.93 -8.12 -3.64
CA LYS A 60 8.08 -7.09 -2.59
C LYS A 60 7.77 -7.69 -1.22
N GLU A 61 8.35 -7.11 -0.19
CA GLU A 61 8.08 -7.53 1.19
C GLU A 61 6.65 -7.13 1.60
N VAL A 62 5.92 -8.05 2.25
CA VAL A 62 4.55 -7.80 2.74
C VAL A 62 4.56 -7.89 4.25
N LEU A 63 4.30 -6.76 4.88
CA LEU A 63 4.23 -6.60 6.33
C LEU A 63 2.78 -6.41 6.76
N TYR A 64 2.44 -6.92 7.93
CA TYR A 64 1.08 -6.83 8.47
C TYR A 64 1.08 -6.06 9.79
N GLU A 65 -0.04 -5.43 10.09
CA GLU A 65 -0.33 -4.93 11.42
C GLU A 65 -0.44 -6.09 12.42
N ASP A 66 0.32 -5.96 13.51
CA ASP A 66 0.35 -6.92 14.62
C ASP A 66 -0.99 -6.88 15.40
#